data_AF-A0A2V7W3R8-F1
#
_entry.id   AF-A0A2V7W3R8-F1
#
_cell.length_a   1.000
_cell.length_b   1.000
_cell.length_c   1.000
_cell.angle_alpha   90.00
_cell.angle_beta   90.00
_cell.angle_gamma   90.00
#
_symmetry.space_group_name_H-M   'P 1'
#
loop_
_entity.id
_entity.type
_entity.pdbx_description
1 polymer ?
#
loop_
_entity_poly.entity_id
_entity_poly.type
_entity_poly.pdbx_seq_one_letter_code
_entity_poly.pdbx_strand_id
1 'polypeptide(L)'
;MSTYAEAARHLDSDDAVTREDVRRWIDSGDLLTWGAVYELTRSHPELLGDDSIDFSRRYLLRCIEENPPGGDYLHGGYEAAWELAACLKKWRSNKVLRGIATDLDKLYRSGDHAMRNRILCGVLEHAFEDAAVRPFFASWERDEGLREAYRLAMEWGAAHEE
;
A
#
# COMPACT_ATOMS: atom_id res chain seq x y z
N MET A 1 0.46 -27.99 6.73
CA MET A 1 1.22 -26.77 7.10
C MET A 1 0.44 -25.59 6.55
N SER A 2 0.33 -24.47 7.26
CA SER A 2 -0.39 -23.29 6.74
C SER A 2 0.41 -22.67 5.59
N THR A 3 -0.25 -22.06 4.60
CA THR A 3 0.41 -21.31 3.52
C THR A 3 1.31 -20.21 4.07
N TYR A 4 0.90 -19.57 5.17
CA TYR A 4 1.74 -18.61 5.88
C TYR A 4 3.02 -19.24 6.43
N ALA A 5 2.92 -20.39 7.10
CA ALA A 5 4.09 -21.05 7.68
C ALA A 5 5.08 -21.50 6.59
N GLU A 6 4.57 -21.88 5.41
CA GLU A 6 5.41 -22.15 4.25
C GLU A 6 6.12 -20.88 3.79
N ALA A 7 5.38 -19.80 3.49
CA ALA A 7 5.95 -18.54 3.02
C ALA A 7 6.96 -17.93 4.02
N ALA A 8 6.61 -17.89 5.30
CA ALA A 8 7.45 -17.30 6.35
C ALA A 8 8.78 -18.05 6.54
N ARG A 9 8.80 -19.39 6.33
CA ARG A 9 10.04 -20.18 6.42
C ARG A 9 11.10 -19.72 5.43
N HIS A 10 10.69 -19.14 4.30
CA HIS A 10 11.59 -18.65 3.26
C HIS A 10 12.05 -17.21 3.48
N LEU A 11 11.60 -16.52 4.53
CA LEU A 11 12.12 -15.20 4.89
C LEU A 11 13.50 -15.29 5.57
N ASP A 12 13.75 -16.41 6.28
CA ASP A 12 14.99 -16.65 7.03
C ASP A 12 15.86 -17.77 6.40
N SER A 13 15.52 -18.23 5.20
CA SER A 13 16.14 -19.39 4.55
C SER A 13 16.52 -19.09 3.10
N ASP A 14 17.69 -19.57 2.67
CA ASP A 14 18.14 -19.55 1.27
C ASP A 14 17.47 -20.66 0.41
N ASP A 15 16.46 -21.34 0.94
CA ASP A 15 15.71 -22.35 0.21
C ASP A 15 15.04 -21.74 -1.03
N ALA A 16 15.21 -22.43 -2.17
CA ALA A 16 14.66 -21.98 -3.45
C ALA A 16 13.14 -21.78 -3.37
N VAL A 17 12.69 -20.57 -3.69
CA VAL A 17 11.28 -20.22 -3.89
C VAL A 17 11.00 -20.09 -5.38
N THR A 18 9.91 -20.69 -5.85
CA THR A 18 9.48 -20.57 -7.24
C THR A 18 8.39 -19.50 -7.40
N ARG A 19 8.19 -19.03 -8.64
CA ARG A 19 7.05 -18.17 -8.97
C ARG A 19 5.70 -18.86 -8.75
N GLU A 20 5.66 -20.19 -8.87
CA GLU A 20 4.45 -20.98 -8.65
C GLU A 20 4.07 -21.00 -7.17
N ASP A 21 5.06 -21.12 -6.27
CA ASP A 21 4.83 -21.01 -4.83
C ASP A 21 4.26 -19.65 -4.45
N VAL A 22 4.87 -18.57 -4.95
CA VAL A 22 4.39 -17.21 -4.68
C VAL A 22 2.96 -17.01 -5.18
N ARG A 23 2.63 -17.48 -6.38
CA ARG A 23 1.25 -17.42 -6.90
C ARG A 23 0.28 -18.18 -6.01
N ARG A 24 0.60 -19.41 -5.62
CA ARG A 24 -0.21 -20.21 -4.70
C ARG A 24 -0.44 -19.52 -3.36
N TRP A 25 0.57 -18.83 -2.83
CA TRP A 25 0.45 -18.06 -1.59
C TRP A 25 -0.42 -16.81 -1.76
N ILE A 26 -0.32 -16.10 -2.89
CA ILE A 26 -1.22 -14.99 -3.21
C ILE A 26 -2.67 -15.48 -3.36
N ASP A 27 -2.87 -16.60 -4.05
CA ASP A 27 -4.19 -17.17 -4.32
C ASP A 27 -4.89 -17.69 -3.05
N SER A 28 -4.15 -17.88 -1.95
CA SER A 28 -4.73 -18.23 -0.65
C SER A 28 -5.71 -17.16 -0.12
N GLY A 29 -5.53 -15.90 -0.54
CA GLY A 29 -6.31 -14.77 -0.06
C GLY A 29 -6.11 -14.45 1.43
N ASP A 30 -5.21 -15.13 2.13
CA ASP A 30 -4.91 -14.91 3.53
C ASP A 30 -3.95 -13.72 3.69
N LEU A 31 -4.36 -12.70 4.44
CA LEU A 31 -3.61 -11.45 4.53
C LEU A 31 -2.27 -11.63 5.24
N LEU A 32 -2.19 -12.56 6.19
CA LEU A 32 -0.95 -12.89 6.87
C LEU A 32 0.05 -13.57 5.91
N THR A 33 -0.43 -14.50 5.08
CA THR A 33 0.34 -15.09 3.97
C THR A 33 0.80 -14.01 2.99
N TRP A 34 -0.06 -13.05 2.62
CA TRP A 34 0.33 -11.94 1.74
C TRP A 34 1.41 -11.05 2.35
N GLY A 35 1.40 -10.85 3.67
CA GLY A 35 2.46 -10.13 4.38
C GLY A 35 3.83 -10.78 4.22
N ALA A 36 3.90 -12.10 4.39
CA ALA A 36 5.13 -12.86 4.12
C ALA A 36 5.57 -12.76 2.64
N VAL A 37 4.63 -12.83 1.70
CA VAL A 37 4.93 -12.65 0.27
C VAL A 37 5.45 -11.25 -0.03
N TYR A 38 4.88 -10.22 0.61
CA TYR A 38 5.30 -8.84 0.46
C TYR A 38 6.76 -8.65 0.89
N GLU A 39 7.12 -9.13 2.07
CA GLU A 39 8.51 -9.05 2.54
C GLU A 39 9.48 -9.83 1.66
N LEU A 40 9.09 -11.04 1.23
CA LEU A 40 9.91 -11.86 0.35
C LEU A 40 10.17 -11.15 -0.99
N THR A 41 9.12 -10.61 -1.61
CA THR A 41 9.19 -9.97 -2.94
C THR A 41 9.79 -8.57 -2.90
N ARG A 42 9.85 -7.93 -1.73
CA ARG A 42 10.61 -6.69 -1.50
C ARG A 42 12.12 -6.93 -1.67
N SER A 43 12.61 -8.08 -1.20
CA SER A 43 14.02 -8.49 -1.34
C SER A 43 14.30 -9.22 -2.65
N HIS A 44 13.29 -9.92 -3.19
CA HIS A 44 13.36 -10.74 -4.41
C HIS A 44 12.29 -10.34 -5.43
N PRO A 45 12.36 -9.13 -6.02
CA PRO A 45 11.35 -8.63 -6.95
C PRO A 45 11.20 -9.51 -8.20
N GLU A 46 12.21 -10.28 -8.58
CA GLU A 46 12.21 -11.21 -9.71
C GLU A 46 11.18 -12.36 -9.58
N LEU A 47 10.72 -12.65 -8.35
CA LEU A 47 9.70 -13.67 -8.10
C LEU A 47 8.33 -13.27 -8.67
N LEU A 48 8.04 -11.97 -8.74
CA LEU A 48 6.82 -11.43 -9.36
C LEU A 48 7.09 -10.68 -10.67
N GLY A 49 8.31 -10.19 -10.89
CA GLY A 49 8.63 -9.37 -12.05
C GLY A 49 7.73 -8.14 -12.11
N ASP A 50 7.08 -7.94 -13.26
CA ASP A 50 6.20 -6.78 -13.50
C ASP A 50 4.95 -6.76 -12.60
N ASP A 51 4.54 -7.92 -12.04
CA ASP A 51 3.37 -8.04 -11.16
C ASP A 51 3.64 -7.54 -9.73
N SER A 52 4.91 -7.28 -9.37
CA SER A 52 5.32 -6.90 -8.01
C SER A 52 4.62 -5.62 -7.53
N ILE A 53 4.54 -4.60 -8.37
CA ILE A 53 3.90 -3.32 -8.02
C ILE A 53 2.40 -3.49 -7.81
N ASP A 54 1.72 -4.26 -8.67
CA ASP A 54 0.29 -4.50 -8.54
C ASP A 54 -0.03 -5.28 -7.26
N PHE A 55 0.75 -6.33 -6.98
CA PHE A 55 0.62 -7.08 -5.73
C PHE A 55 0.84 -6.19 -4.50
N SER A 56 1.94 -5.43 -4.46
CA SER A 56 2.24 -4.51 -3.35
C SER A 56 1.13 -3.50 -3.12
N ARG A 57 0.58 -2.90 -4.19
CA ARG A 57 -0.59 -2.02 -4.11
C ARG A 57 -1.78 -2.74 -3.48
N ARG A 58 -2.15 -3.92 -3.97
CA ARG A 58 -3.32 -4.67 -3.47
C ARG A 58 -3.16 -5.05 -1.99
N TYR A 59 -1.97 -5.51 -1.60
CA TYR A 59 -1.66 -5.87 -0.22
C TYR A 59 -1.77 -4.66 0.73
N LEU A 60 -1.09 -3.56 0.41
CA LEU A 60 -1.07 -2.36 1.27
C LEU A 60 -2.47 -1.76 1.40
N LEU A 61 -3.22 -1.65 0.29
CA LEU A 61 -4.61 -1.16 0.32
C LEU A 61 -5.51 -2.03 1.20
N ARG A 62 -5.33 -3.35 1.15
CA ARG A 62 -6.11 -4.29 1.98
C ARG A 62 -5.75 -4.18 3.47
N CYS A 63 -4.49 -3.94 3.80
CA CYS A 63 -4.09 -3.65 5.19
C CYS A 63 -4.67 -2.32 5.68
N ILE A 64 -4.69 -1.29 4.82
CA ILE A 64 -5.37 -0.01 5.10
C ILE A 64 -6.88 -0.21 5.25
N GLU A 65 -7.50 -1.12 4.54
CA GLU A 65 -8.93 -1.39 4.72
C GLU A 65 -9.20 -2.17 6.01
N GLU A 66 -8.61 -3.36 6.13
CA GLU A 66 -8.91 -4.34 7.18
C GLU A 66 -8.31 -4.01 8.55
N ASN A 67 -7.25 -3.19 8.59
CA ASN A 67 -6.55 -2.80 9.82
C ASN A 67 -6.18 -3.99 10.74
N PRO A 68 -5.42 -4.98 10.28
CA PRO A 68 -5.02 -6.09 11.14
C PRO A 68 -4.18 -5.59 12.33
N PRO A 69 -4.03 -6.38 13.41
CA PRO A 69 -3.32 -5.97 14.63
C PRO A 69 -1.82 -5.70 14.46
N GLY A 70 -1.27 -5.81 13.25
CA GLY A 70 0.17 -5.73 12.99
C GLY A 70 0.91 -6.98 13.49
N GLY A 71 2.12 -7.20 12.97
CA GLY A 71 3.01 -8.27 13.39
C GLY A 71 4.31 -8.27 12.59
N ASP A 72 5.21 -9.21 12.85
CA ASP A 72 6.56 -9.24 12.27
C ASP A 72 6.59 -9.09 10.74
N TYR A 73 5.59 -9.64 10.04
CA TYR A 73 5.47 -9.59 8.57
C TYR A 73 4.12 -9.05 8.09
N LEU A 74 3.25 -8.57 9.00
CA LEU A 74 1.92 -8.10 8.67
C LEU A 74 1.80 -6.64 9.05
N HIS A 75 1.64 -5.76 8.06
CA HIS A 75 1.43 -4.35 8.31
C HIS A 75 0.06 -4.11 8.95
N GLY A 76 0.06 -3.40 10.08
CA GLY A 76 -1.14 -2.72 10.56
C GLY A 76 -1.59 -1.64 9.58
N GLY A 77 -2.80 -1.09 9.78
CA GLY A 77 -3.36 -0.16 8.80
C GLY A 77 -2.61 1.16 8.63
N TYR A 78 -2.02 1.71 9.71
CA TYR A 78 -1.18 2.91 9.61
C TYR A 78 0.21 2.61 9.02
N GLU A 79 0.78 1.45 9.35
CA GLU A 79 2.07 1.02 8.78
C GLU A 79 1.95 0.84 7.26
N ALA A 80 0.87 0.19 6.82
CA ALA A 80 0.58 0.04 5.39
C ALA A 80 0.31 1.38 4.70
N ALA A 81 -0.32 2.33 5.39
CA ALA A 81 -0.55 3.67 4.87
C ALA A 81 0.76 4.42 4.61
N TRP A 82 1.66 4.40 5.59
CA TRP A 82 3.00 4.99 5.48
C TRP A 82 3.81 4.35 4.36
N GLU A 83 3.82 3.01 4.28
CA GLU A 83 4.54 2.28 3.23
C GLU A 83 3.95 2.58 1.84
N LEU A 84 2.63 2.74 1.72
CA LEU A 84 2.00 3.15 0.47
C LEU A 84 2.40 4.57 0.06
N ALA A 85 2.55 5.50 1.01
CA ALA A 85 3.06 6.85 0.72
C ALA A 85 4.49 6.79 0.16
N ALA A 86 5.37 6.00 0.80
CA ALA A 86 6.73 5.79 0.30
C ALA A 86 6.75 5.16 -1.11
N CYS A 87 5.85 4.20 -1.36
CA CYS A 87 5.67 3.60 -2.67
C CYS A 87 5.20 4.62 -3.72
N LEU A 88 4.26 5.52 -3.40
CA LEU A 88 3.79 6.58 -4.31
C LEU A 88 4.94 7.51 -4.75
N LYS A 89 5.85 7.88 -3.83
CA LYS A 89 7.04 8.68 -4.14
C LYS A 89 8.01 7.94 -5.07
N LYS A 90 8.13 6.62 -4.91
CA LYS A 90 9.06 5.76 -5.67
C LYS A 90 8.52 5.34 -7.05
N TRP A 91 7.24 5.01 -7.14
CA TRP A 91 6.62 4.46 -8.35
C TRP A 91 6.37 5.54 -9.39
N ARG A 92 7.30 5.73 -10.33
CA ARG A 92 7.23 6.77 -11.37
C ARG A 92 6.22 6.50 -12.51
N SER A 93 5.45 5.41 -12.44
CA SER A 93 4.49 5.06 -13.50
C SER A 93 3.16 5.79 -13.33
N ASN A 94 2.83 6.65 -14.29
CA ASN A 94 1.55 7.38 -14.33
C ASN A 94 0.33 6.46 -14.23
N LYS A 95 0.38 5.25 -14.82
CA LYS A 95 -0.74 4.30 -14.78
C LYS A 95 -0.94 3.76 -13.35
N VAL A 96 0.15 3.45 -12.66
CA VAL A 96 0.13 2.94 -11.28
C VAL A 96 -0.41 4.01 -10.34
N LEU A 97 0.14 5.22 -10.40
CA LEU A 97 -0.25 6.33 -9.53
C LEU A 97 -1.74 6.71 -9.68
N ARG A 98 -2.25 6.77 -10.92
CA ARG A 98 -3.69 7.00 -11.16
C ARG A 98 -4.57 5.88 -10.58
N GLY A 99 -4.11 4.64 -10.69
CA GLY A 99 -4.80 3.48 -10.13
C GLY A 99 -4.94 3.60 -8.61
N ILE A 100 -3.83 3.91 -7.93
CA ILE A 100 -3.80 4.08 -6.47
C ILE A 100 -4.69 5.25 -6.04
N ALA A 101 -4.61 6.40 -6.73
CA ALA A 101 -5.48 7.53 -6.44
C ALA A 101 -6.98 7.17 -6.56
N THR A 102 -7.32 6.33 -7.55
CA THR A 102 -8.70 5.84 -7.73
C THR A 102 -9.14 4.88 -6.62
N ASP A 103 -8.24 4.03 -6.14
CA ASP A 103 -8.57 3.10 -5.05
C ASP A 103 -8.68 3.82 -3.71
N LEU A 104 -7.78 4.78 -3.44
CA LEU A 104 -7.85 5.60 -2.23
C LEU A 104 -9.12 6.45 -2.20
N ASP A 105 -9.59 6.95 -3.34
CA ASP A 105 -10.88 7.64 -3.46
C ASP A 105 -12.01 6.71 -2.99
N LYS A 106 -12.08 5.50 -3.55
CA LYS A 106 -13.10 4.50 -3.19
C LYS A 106 -13.06 4.15 -1.71
N LEU A 107 -11.87 3.82 -1.18
CA LEU A 107 -11.68 3.47 0.23
C LEU A 107 -12.03 4.62 1.15
N TYR A 108 -11.63 5.85 0.82
CA TYR A 108 -11.94 7.02 1.64
C TYR A 108 -13.46 7.23 1.74
N ARG A 109 -14.19 7.06 0.63
CA ARG A 109 -15.64 7.22 0.61
C ARG A 109 -16.36 6.12 1.38
N SER A 110 -16.01 4.85 1.16
CA SER A 110 -16.64 3.71 1.83
C SER A 110 -16.20 3.54 3.29
N GLY A 111 -15.05 4.09 3.64
CA GLY A 111 -14.44 3.98 4.95
C GLY A 111 -15.16 4.77 6.05
N ASP A 112 -15.03 4.27 7.27
CA ASP A 112 -15.40 4.98 8.48
C ASP A 112 -14.39 6.10 8.80
N HIS A 113 -14.62 6.82 9.90
CA HIS A 113 -13.73 7.88 10.34
C HIS A 113 -12.28 7.37 10.55
N ALA A 114 -12.11 6.16 11.10
CA ALA A 114 -10.80 5.61 11.37
C ALA A 114 -10.02 5.27 10.09
N MET A 115 -10.69 4.71 9.07
CA MET A 115 -10.11 4.45 7.76
C MET A 115 -9.76 5.75 7.03
N ARG A 116 -10.66 6.74 7.05
CA ARG A 116 -10.40 8.06 6.47
C ARG A 116 -9.19 8.75 7.10
N ASN A 117 -9.07 8.67 8.43
CA ASN A 117 -7.94 9.23 9.15
C ASN A 117 -6.62 8.53 8.78
N ARG A 118 -6.64 7.20 8.60
CA ARG A 118 -5.46 6.44 8.12
C ARG A 118 -5.05 6.84 6.72
N ILE A 119 -6.01 7.01 5.81
CA ILE A 119 -5.72 7.45 4.44
C ILE A 119 -5.15 8.87 4.45
N LEU A 120 -5.78 9.80 5.19
CA LEU A 120 -5.32 11.18 5.27
C LEU A 120 -3.92 11.28 5.90
N CYS A 121 -3.80 10.92 7.18
CA CYS A 121 -2.58 11.15 7.96
C CYS A 121 -1.48 10.14 7.64
N GLY A 122 -1.83 8.93 7.18
CA GLY A 122 -0.85 7.90 6.87
C GLY A 122 -0.41 7.89 5.41
N VAL A 123 -1.31 8.19 4.47
CA VAL A 123 -0.99 8.17 3.03
C VAL A 123 -0.79 9.57 2.48
N LEU A 124 -1.83 10.41 2.53
CA LEU A 124 -1.89 11.63 1.73
C LEU A 124 -0.92 12.70 2.23
N GLU A 125 -0.87 12.93 3.54
CA GLU A 125 0.07 13.89 4.15
C GLU A 125 1.51 13.59 3.71
N HIS A 126 1.95 12.34 3.89
CA HIS A 126 3.31 11.92 3.52
C HIS A 126 3.53 11.86 2.01
N ALA A 127 2.57 11.39 1.22
CA ALA A 127 2.72 11.33 -0.22
C ALA A 127 2.84 12.73 -0.84
N PHE A 128 2.18 13.74 -0.27
CA PHE A 128 2.16 15.12 -0.80
C PHE A 128 3.41 15.93 -0.42
N GLU A 129 4.28 15.41 0.43
CA GLU A 129 5.64 15.92 0.62
C GLU A 129 6.42 15.92 -0.72
N ASP A 130 6.19 14.93 -1.60
CA ASP A 130 6.68 14.95 -2.99
C ASP A 130 5.67 15.67 -3.91
N ALA A 131 6.04 16.86 -4.39
CA ALA A 131 5.24 17.66 -5.29
C ALA A 131 4.83 16.93 -6.59
N ALA A 132 5.59 15.93 -7.02
CA ALA A 132 5.29 15.13 -8.21
C ALA A 132 4.07 14.21 -8.03
N VAL A 133 3.67 13.90 -6.78
CA VAL A 133 2.51 13.05 -6.49
C VAL A 133 1.19 13.83 -6.49
N ARG A 134 1.22 15.11 -6.09
CA ARG A 134 0.02 15.96 -5.93
C ARG A 134 -0.90 15.99 -7.17
N PRO A 135 -0.41 16.07 -8.43
CA PRO A 135 -1.28 16.12 -9.61
C PRO A 135 -2.18 14.90 -9.81
N PHE A 136 -1.84 13.74 -9.23
CA PHE A 136 -2.66 12.53 -9.34
C PHE A 136 -3.94 12.59 -8.48
N PHE A 137 -3.98 13.51 -7.51
CA PHE A 137 -5.10 13.69 -6.58
C PHE A 137 -5.85 15.01 -6.80
N ALA A 138 -5.48 15.81 -7.81
CA ALA A 138 -6.07 17.13 -8.04
C ALA A 138 -7.60 17.13 -8.22
N SER A 139 -8.21 16.01 -8.61
CA SER A 139 -9.68 15.89 -8.68
C SER A 139 -10.35 16.02 -7.31
N TRP A 140 -9.65 15.67 -6.22
CA TRP A 140 -10.19 15.72 -4.86
C TRP A 140 -10.48 17.16 -4.42
N GLU A 141 -9.74 18.16 -4.92
CA GLU A 141 -9.97 19.58 -4.63
C GLU A 141 -11.41 20.01 -4.92
N ARG A 142 -12.00 19.48 -6.00
CA ARG A 142 -13.34 19.89 -6.46
C ARG A 142 -14.45 19.01 -5.88
N ASP A 143 -14.11 17.86 -5.34
CA ASP A 143 -15.09 16.90 -4.82
C ASP A 143 -15.47 17.23 -3.37
N GLU A 144 -16.76 17.43 -3.10
CA GLU A 144 -17.26 17.82 -1.78
C GLU A 144 -16.88 16.83 -0.67
N GLY A 145 -16.83 15.52 -0.97
CA GLY A 145 -16.51 14.49 0.01
C GLY A 145 -15.03 14.29 0.28
N LEU A 146 -14.16 14.81 -0.59
CA LEU A 146 -12.70 14.59 -0.54
C LEU A 146 -11.90 15.88 -0.33
N ARG A 147 -12.51 17.03 -0.63
CA ARG A 147 -11.85 18.35 -0.64
C ARG A 147 -11.13 18.65 0.65
N GLU A 148 -11.72 18.32 1.79
CA GLU A 148 -11.13 18.62 3.08
C GLU A 148 -9.84 17.81 3.33
N ALA A 149 -9.86 16.51 3.03
CA ALA A 149 -8.66 15.68 3.12
C ALA A 149 -7.57 16.16 2.16
N TYR A 150 -7.94 16.54 0.93
CA TYR A 150 -6.98 17.10 -0.02
C TYR A 150 -6.37 18.41 0.48
N ARG A 151 -7.18 19.33 1.01
CA ARG A 151 -6.71 20.61 1.57
C ARG A 151 -5.70 20.37 2.69
N LEU A 152 -6.01 19.50 3.65
CA LEU A 152 -5.15 19.18 4.77
C LEU A 152 -3.82 18.53 4.32
N ALA A 153 -3.87 17.57 3.40
CA ALA A 153 -2.67 16.95 2.85
C ALA A 153 -1.79 17.94 2.07
N MET A 154 -2.40 18.88 1.34
CA MET A 154 -1.67 19.95 0.65
C MET A 154 -0.98 20.91 1.63
N GLU A 155 -1.67 21.28 2.71
CA GLU A 155 -1.10 22.11 3.78
C GLU A 155 0.09 21.41 4.45
N TRP A 156 -0.03 20.12 4.73
CA TRP A 156 1.06 19.31 5.26
C TRP A 156 2.24 19.25 4.30
N GLY A 157 2.00 18.86 3.04
CA GLY A 157 3.04 18.71 2.03
C GLY A 157 3.78 20.01 1.72
N ALA A 158 3.11 21.16 1.78
CA ALA A 158 3.75 22.47 1.64
C ALA A 158 4.65 22.84 2.82
N ALA A 159 4.35 22.33 4.03
CA ALA A 159 5.14 22.56 5.23
C ALA A 159 6.35 21.61 5.37
N HIS A 160 6.34 20.48 4.64
CA HIS A 160 7.32 19.39 4.76
C HIS A 160 7.87 18.93 3.40
N GLU A 161 8.00 19.85 2.44
CA GLU A 161 8.45 19.53 1.07
C GLU A 161 9.89 18.98 1.07
N GLU A 162 10.09 17.85 0.38
CA GLU A 162 11.36 17.09 0.26
C GLU A 162 12.00 17.20 -1.13
#